data_AF-A0A958UZ12-F1
#
_entry.id   AF-A0A958UZ12-F1
#
_cell.length_a   1.000
_cell.length_b   1.000
_cell.length_c   1.000
_cell.angle_alpha   90.00
_cell.angle_beta   90.00
_cell.angle_gamma   90.00
#
_symmetry.space_group_name_H-M   'P 1'
#
loop_
_entity.id
_entity.type
_entity.pdbx_description
1 polymer ?
#
loop_
_entity_poly.entity_id
_entity_poly.type
_entity_poly.pdbx_seq_one_letter_code
_entity_poly.pdbx_strand_id
1 'polypeptide(L)'
;YITYKPKYMETVWWLLKQMYDKGLLYKGYTIQPYSPKAGTGLSTHELNQPGCYRDVTDTTVVAQFRTKKEFLPDFLKDQGEIHILAWTTTPWTLPSNTALAVGPKIDYVLAETYNQYTFQPVKVILARNLVNYQFTGKFFEVSSDSELRAYTASDKKIPYKILKEFKGKDLVGIRYEQLLDYALPYENPENAFRVIAGDYVTTEDGTGIVHIAPTFGADDALVAKQAKPEIPPMLVQDENGNLVPLVDLQGRFRKELPEIGGKYVKNEYYEDGEAPERSVDVELVIKLKEENKAFKAEKYVHSYPHCWRTDKPVLYYPLDSWFIKVTALRDRMYELNQTINWKPKSTGEGRFGNWLQNANDWNLSRSRYWGIPLPIWRTEDGLEEKIIGSVEELKDEMIKAVSAGLMKADVFNAFVVGDMSEANYDKVDLHKNVVDKIILVSDSGKPMKRETDLIDGWFDSGSMPYAQWHYPFENKELIDQRMAYPADFIAEGVDQTRGWFYTLHAISTLVFDSVAYKNVVSNGLVLDKNGQKMSKRLGNAVDPFETMDTYGSDAIRWYMISNANPWDNLKFDIDGVEEVRRKFFGTLYNTYSFFSLYANLDKFTYSE
;
A
#
# COMPACT_ATOMS: atom_id res chain seq x y z
N TYR A 1 3.48 4.67 29.28
CA TYR A 1 2.13 4.71 28.69
C TYR A 1 1.83 3.39 27.99
N ILE A 2 0.56 3.07 27.72
CA ILE A 2 0.14 1.88 26.99
C ILE A 2 -1.05 2.26 26.10
N THR A 3 -1.04 1.85 24.83
CA THR A 3 -1.95 2.43 23.81
C THR A 3 -3.41 1.97 23.91
N TYR A 4 -3.66 0.80 24.51
CA TYR A 4 -5.01 0.31 24.76
C TYR A 4 -5.70 0.94 25.99
N LYS A 5 -5.00 1.82 26.74
CA LYS A 5 -5.61 2.47 27.90
C LYS A 5 -6.59 3.57 27.44
N PRO A 6 -7.78 3.70 28.06
CA PRO A 6 -8.80 4.65 27.65
C PRO A 6 -8.30 6.10 27.51
N LYS A 7 -7.46 6.58 28.44
CA LYS A 7 -6.83 7.91 28.36
C LYS A 7 -6.03 8.13 27.07
N TYR A 8 -5.25 7.13 26.67
CA TYR A 8 -4.48 7.20 25.44
C TYR A 8 -5.42 7.25 24.24
N MET A 9 -6.43 6.38 24.22
CA MET A 9 -7.44 6.33 23.15
C MET A 9 -8.25 7.62 23.04
N GLU A 10 -8.59 8.25 24.17
CA GLU A 10 -9.31 9.53 24.20
C GLU A 10 -8.49 10.65 23.57
N THR A 11 -7.19 10.72 23.83
CA THR A 11 -6.30 11.67 23.13
C THR A 11 -6.25 11.40 21.62
N VAL A 12 -6.22 10.12 21.23
CA VAL A 12 -6.26 9.75 19.81
C VAL A 12 -7.57 10.20 19.16
N TRP A 13 -8.71 10.04 19.83
CA TRP A 13 -10.00 10.55 19.37
C TRP A 13 -9.99 12.07 19.26
N TRP A 14 -9.39 12.77 20.23
CA TRP A 14 -9.21 14.22 20.16
C TRP A 14 -8.39 14.64 18.94
N LEU A 15 -7.26 13.98 18.65
CA LEU A 15 -6.43 14.27 17.46
C LEU A 15 -7.22 14.08 16.16
N LEU A 16 -8.01 13.00 16.07
CA LEU A 16 -8.87 12.75 14.91
C LEU A 16 -9.93 13.85 14.78
N LYS A 17 -10.55 14.27 15.89
CA LYS A 17 -11.49 15.40 15.90
C LYS A 17 -10.83 16.69 15.42
N GLN A 18 -9.60 16.99 15.84
CA GLN A 18 -8.88 18.18 15.33
C GLN A 18 -8.66 18.13 13.82
N MET A 19 -8.34 16.95 13.26
CA MET A 19 -8.19 16.79 11.81
C MET A 19 -9.53 16.88 11.08
N TYR A 20 -10.60 16.33 11.66
CA TYR A 20 -11.96 16.43 11.12
C TYR A 20 -12.44 17.89 11.07
N ASP A 21 -12.30 18.62 12.17
CA ASP A 21 -12.72 20.02 12.29
C ASP A 21 -11.93 20.93 11.32
N LYS A 22 -10.72 20.52 10.90
CA LYS A 22 -9.90 21.17 9.86
C LYS A 22 -10.24 20.74 8.43
N GLY A 23 -11.21 19.86 8.22
CA GLY A 23 -11.55 19.30 6.90
C GLY A 23 -10.47 18.39 6.32
N LEU A 24 -9.63 17.80 7.17
CA LEU A 24 -8.53 16.90 6.78
C LEU A 24 -8.93 15.42 6.85
N LEU A 25 -10.06 15.07 7.47
CA LEU A 25 -10.62 13.72 7.41
C LEU A 25 -11.77 13.67 6.40
N TYR A 26 -11.75 12.65 5.54
CA TYR A 26 -12.84 12.41 4.60
C TYR A 26 -13.02 10.92 4.31
N LYS A 27 -14.24 10.53 3.94
CA LYS A 27 -14.55 9.19 3.46
C LYS A 27 -14.54 9.15 1.94
N GLY A 28 -13.98 8.10 1.34
CA GLY A 28 -13.94 7.95 -0.11
C GLY A 28 -13.93 6.50 -0.56
N TYR A 29 -14.61 6.23 -1.68
CA TYR A 29 -14.54 4.96 -2.40
C TYR A 29 -13.44 5.05 -3.46
N THR A 30 -12.29 4.44 -3.20
CA THR A 30 -11.10 4.56 -4.06
C THR A 30 -10.34 3.25 -4.19
N ILE A 31 -9.51 3.13 -5.22
CA ILE A 31 -8.63 1.97 -5.40
C ILE A 31 -7.46 2.08 -4.42
N GLN A 32 -7.37 1.11 -3.51
CA GLN A 32 -6.38 1.09 -2.44
C GLN A 32 -5.62 -0.24 -2.43
N PRO A 33 -4.37 -0.25 -1.93
CA PRO A 33 -3.72 -1.47 -1.51
C PRO A 33 -4.59 -2.26 -0.55
N TYR A 34 -4.83 -3.53 -0.85
CA TYR A 34 -5.65 -4.43 -0.06
C TYR A 34 -4.92 -5.76 0.13
N SER A 35 -4.90 -6.26 1.36
CA SER A 35 -4.36 -7.60 1.65
C SER A 35 -5.52 -8.57 1.87
N PRO A 36 -5.83 -9.47 0.91
CA PRO A 36 -6.91 -10.44 1.08
C PRO A 36 -6.72 -11.35 2.29
N LYS A 37 -5.48 -11.77 2.57
CA LYS A 37 -5.18 -12.60 3.74
C LYS A 37 -5.33 -11.85 5.07
N ALA A 38 -5.11 -10.53 5.08
CA ALA A 38 -5.36 -9.70 6.26
C ALA A 38 -6.80 -9.15 6.31
N GLY A 39 -7.57 -9.22 5.23
CA GLY A 39 -8.95 -8.73 5.17
C GLY A 39 -9.08 -7.21 5.33
N THR A 40 -8.07 -6.42 4.97
CA THR A 40 -8.09 -4.96 5.19
C THR A 40 -7.27 -4.20 4.15
N GLY A 41 -7.66 -2.94 3.92
CA GLY A 41 -6.85 -1.96 3.21
C GLY A 41 -5.55 -1.66 3.95
N LEU A 42 -4.52 -1.27 3.20
CA LEU A 42 -3.20 -0.87 3.68
C LEU A 42 -2.89 0.55 3.20
N SER A 43 -2.07 1.26 3.97
CA SER A 43 -1.54 2.57 3.58
C SER A 43 -0.34 2.45 2.63
N THR A 44 -0.03 3.55 1.94
CA THR A 44 1.13 3.63 1.05
C THR A 44 2.46 3.47 1.79
N HIS A 45 2.56 3.96 3.03
CA HIS A 45 3.78 3.84 3.85
C HIS A 45 3.98 2.40 4.34
N GLU A 46 2.91 1.67 4.67
CA GLU A 46 2.98 0.23 4.94
C GLU A 46 3.48 -0.58 3.74
N LEU A 47 3.03 -0.27 2.51
CA LEU A 47 3.55 -0.93 1.30
C LEU A 47 5.03 -0.62 1.03
N ASN A 48 5.53 0.51 1.53
CA ASN A 48 6.92 0.93 1.35
C ASN A 48 7.83 0.46 2.50
N GLN A 49 7.32 -0.37 3.41
CA GLN A 49 8.14 -1.00 4.44
C GLN A 49 9.19 -1.93 3.81
N PRO A 50 10.41 -2.03 4.36
CA PRO A 50 11.46 -2.87 3.79
C PRO A 50 11.05 -4.33 3.64
N GLY A 51 11.18 -4.86 2.42
CA GLY A 51 10.83 -6.23 2.08
C GLY A 51 9.38 -6.45 1.69
N CYS A 52 8.56 -5.40 1.54
CA CYS A 52 7.22 -5.54 0.96
C CYS A 52 7.24 -5.72 -0.55
N TYR A 53 8.06 -4.92 -1.25
CA TYR A 53 8.34 -5.13 -2.66
C TYR A 53 9.37 -6.24 -2.83
N ARG A 54 9.04 -7.23 -3.64
CA ARG A 54 9.87 -8.42 -3.90
C ARG A 54 9.79 -8.80 -5.36
N ASP A 55 10.88 -9.32 -5.89
CA ASP A 55 10.87 -9.88 -7.23
C ASP A 55 10.04 -11.16 -7.25
N VAL A 56 9.05 -11.20 -8.13
CA VAL A 56 8.20 -12.37 -8.39
C VAL A 56 8.28 -12.73 -9.86
N THR A 57 8.07 -14.01 -10.16
CA THR A 57 8.02 -14.50 -11.54
C THR A 57 6.58 -14.76 -11.95
N ASP A 58 5.97 -13.83 -12.65
CA ASP A 58 4.59 -13.94 -13.12
C ASP A 58 4.52 -14.41 -14.59
N THR A 59 3.38 -15.02 -14.95
CA THR A 59 3.04 -15.28 -16.34
C THR A 59 2.43 -14.02 -16.94
N THR A 60 3.05 -13.46 -17.97
CA THR A 60 2.56 -12.28 -18.68
C THR A 60 1.86 -12.67 -19.97
N VAL A 61 1.03 -11.77 -20.48
CA VAL A 61 0.40 -11.93 -21.79
C VAL A 61 0.30 -10.61 -22.53
N VAL A 62 0.55 -10.67 -23.83
CA VAL A 62 0.18 -9.66 -24.80
C VAL A 62 -1.13 -10.10 -25.43
N ALA A 63 -2.23 -9.56 -24.94
CA ALA A 63 -3.57 -9.89 -25.39
C ALA A 63 -3.91 -9.15 -26.70
N GLN A 64 -4.68 -9.82 -27.57
CA GLN A 64 -5.13 -9.34 -28.87
C GLN A 64 -6.61 -8.96 -28.77
N PHE A 65 -6.89 -7.67 -28.77
CA PHE A 65 -8.25 -7.13 -28.72
C PHE A 65 -8.75 -6.85 -30.13
N ARG A 66 -9.70 -7.67 -30.62
CA ARG A 66 -10.25 -7.52 -31.97
C ARG A 66 -11.08 -6.25 -32.08
N THR A 67 -10.77 -5.39 -33.05
CA THR A 67 -11.49 -4.13 -33.28
C THR A 67 -12.82 -4.36 -33.99
N LYS A 68 -13.79 -3.47 -33.74
CA LYS A 68 -15.06 -3.44 -34.45
C LYS A 68 -14.95 -2.58 -35.70
N LYS A 69 -15.18 -3.17 -36.88
CA LYS A 69 -14.92 -2.55 -38.19
C LYS A 69 -15.61 -1.20 -38.36
N GLU A 70 -16.82 -1.08 -37.85
CA GLU A 70 -17.66 0.13 -37.95
C GLU A 70 -17.13 1.32 -37.13
N PHE A 71 -16.24 1.08 -36.16
CA PHE A 71 -15.61 2.11 -35.33
C PHE A 71 -14.15 2.39 -35.73
N LEU A 72 -13.64 1.74 -36.78
CA LEU A 72 -12.31 2.05 -37.31
C LEU A 72 -12.32 3.40 -38.03
N PRO A 73 -11.26 4.21 -37.89
CA PRO A 73 -11.10 5.42 -38.69
C PRO A 73 -10.87 5.06 -40.17
N ASP A 74 -11.16 5.99 -41.08
CA ASP A 74 -11.13 5.72 -42.54
C ASP A 74 -9.78 5.17 -43.02
N PHE A 75 -8.67 5.61 -42.44
CA PHE A 75 -7.34 5.10 -42.78
C PHE A 75 -7.11 3.64 -42.38
N LEU A 76 -7.95 3.03 -41.55
CA LEU A 76 -7.88 1.62 -41.14
C LEU A 76 -9.02 0.75 -41.67
N LYS A 77 -10.15 1.33 -42.11
CA LYS A 77 -11.35 0.57 -42.53
C LYS A 77 -11.10 -0.49 -43.61
N ASP A 78 -10.19 -0.21 -44.56
CA ASP A 78 -9.88 -1.09 -45.68
C ASP A 78 -8.82 -2.16 -45.35
N GLN A 79 -8.35 -2.23 -44.11
CA GLN A 79 -7.29 -3.16 -43.72
C GLN A 79 -7.83 -4.53 -43.29
N GLY A 80 -9.15 -4.74 -43.31
CA GLY A 80 -9.76 -5.99 -42.87
C GLY A 80 -9.82 -6.07 -41.34
N GLU A 81 -9.58 -7.25 -40.79
CA GLU A 81 -9.61 -7.49 -39.35
C GLU A 81 -8.33 -6.98 -38.68
N ILE A 82 -8.48 -6.17 -37.63
CA ILE A 82 -7.37 -5.55 -36.89
C ILE A 82 -7.52 -5.87 -35.41
N HIS A 83 -6.40 -6.16 -34.76
CA HIS A 83 -6.29 -6.36 -33.32
C HIS A 83 -5.42 -5.27 -32.70
N ILE A 84 -5.74 -4.88 -31.46
CA ILE A 84 -4.90 -4.00 -30.65
C ILE A 84 -4.17 -4.86 -29.63
N LEU A 85 -2.84 -4.72 -29.54
CA LEU A 85 -2.03 -5.47 -28.60
C LEU A 85 -1.89 -4.71 -27.29
N ALA A 86 -2.38 -5.26 -26.19
CA ALA A 86 -2.10 -4.72 -24.84
C ALA A 86 -1.38 -5.76 -23.99
N TRP A 87 -0.37 -5.32 -23.26
CA TRP A 87 0.43 -6.17 -22.39
C TRP A 87 -0.01 -6.05 -20.93
N THR A 88 0.03 -7.16 -20.20
CA THR A 88 -0.21 -7.17 -18.75
C THR A 88 0.65 -8.22 -18.04
N THR A 89 1.08 -7.90 -16.82
CA THR A 89 1.70 -8.83 -15.87
C THR A 89 0.67 -9.48 -14.93
N THR A 90 -0.60 -9.07 -15.00
CA THR A 90 -1.70 -9.57 -14.17
C THR A 90 -2.84 -10.11 -15.03
N PRO A 91 -2.70 -11.28 -15.71
CA PRO A 91 -3.77 -11.83 -16.53
C PRO A 91 -5.14 -11.94 -15.82
N TRP A 92 -5.17 -12.17 -14.51
CA TRP A 92 -6.38 -12.20 -13.70
C TRP A 92 -7.21 -10.89 -13.73
N THR A 93 -6.63 -9.75 -14.12
CA THR A 93 -7.39 -8.48 -14.26
C THR A 93 -8.08 -8.35 -15.63
N LEU A 94 -7.73 -9.19 -16.62
CA LEU A 94 -8.32 -9.14 -17.97
C LEU A 94 -9.84 -9.34 -18.01
N PRO A 95 -10.47 -10.21 -17.20
CA PRO A 95 -11.93 -10.29 -17.09
C PRO A 95 -12.59 -8.95 -16.70
N SER A 96 -11.86 -8.06 -16.02
CA SER A 96 -12.34 -6.74 -15.60
C SER A 96 -11.89 -5.60 -16.51
N ASN A 97 -11.39 -5.91 -17.71
CA ASN A 97 -11.05 -4.90 -18.69
C ASN A 97 -12.31 -4.17 -19.20
N THR A 98 -12.26 -2.84 -19.26
CA THR A 98 -13.33 -2.01 -19.84
C THR A 98 -12.84 -0.95 -20.83
N ALA A 99 -11.52 -0.72 -20.95
CA ALA A 99 -10.94 0.14 -21.98
C ALA A 99 -9.50 -0.25 -22.34
N LEU A 100 -8.94 0.39 -23.37
CA LEU A 100 -7.50 0.38 -23.68
C LEU A 100 -7.00 1.82 -23.67
N ALA A 101 -5.85 2.10 -23.05
CA ALA A 101 -5.24 3.43 -23.07
C ALA A 101 -4.05 3.51 -24.04
N VAL A 102 -3.97 4.62 -24.77
CA VAL A 102 -2.87 4.98 -25.67
C VAL A 102 -2.33 6.35 -25.34
N GLY A 103 -1.02 6.55 -25.50
CA GLY A 103 -0.41 7.87 -25.36
C GLY A 103 -0.71 8.72 -26.60
N PRO A 104 -1.36 9.89 -26.50
CA PRO A 104 -1.85 10.62 -27.67
C PRO A 104 -0.73 11.10 -28.62
N LYS A 105 0.48 11.29 -28.08
CA LYS A 105 1.67 11.77 -28.82
C LYS A 105 2.59 10.64 -29.32
N ILE A 106 2.38 9.41 -28.84
CA ILE A 106 3.20 8.24 -29.20
C ILE A 106 2.90 7.83 -30.65
N ASP A 107 3.94 7.36 -31.35
CA ASP A 107 3.82 6.77 -32.69
C ASP A 107 3.47 5.28 -32.59
N TYR A 108 2.43 4.89 -33.33
CA TYR A 108 1.92 3.53 -33.41
C TYR A 108 2.00 3.03 -34.84
N VAL A 109 2.02 1.71 -34.99
CA VAL A 109 2.00 1.05 -36.30
C VAL A 109 0.89 0.04 -36.41
N LEU A 110 0.46 -0.21 -37.65
CA LEU A 110 -0.24 -1.42 -38.03
C LEU A 110 0.78 -2.38 -38.66
N ALA A 111 0.97 -3.55 -38.07
CA ALA A 111 1.81 -4.61 -38.62
C ALA A 111 0.98 -5.82 -39.02
N GLU A 112 1.27 -6.42 -40.18
CA GLU A 112 0.67 -7.68 -40.63
C GLU A 112 1.66 -8.82 -40.39
N THR A 113 1.17 -9.92 -39.81
CA THR A 113 1.98 -11.09 -39.44
C THR A 113 1.09 -12.32 -39.24
N TYR A 114 1.62 -13.36 -38.61
CA TYR A 114 0.87 -14.54 -38.17
C TYR A 114 1.00 -14.71 -36.66
N ASN A 115 -0.07 -15.20 -36.02
CA ASN A 115 -0.03 -15.51 -34.61
C ASN A 115 0.89 -16.73 -34.35
N GLN A 116 1.78 -16.62 -33.37
CA GLN A 116 2.78 -17.67 -33.12
C GLN A 116 2.26 -18.96 -32.47
N TYR A 117 0.99 -18.97 -32.03
CA TYR A 117 0.35 -20.12 -31.39
C TYR A 117 -0.64 -20.79 -32.35
N THR A 118 -1.48 -20.01 -33.02
CA THR A 118 -2.54 -20.53 -33.91
C THR A 118 -2.14 -20.53 -35.39
N PHE A 119 -1.06 -19.84 -35.75
CA PHE A 119 -0.58 -19.64 -37.12
C PHE A 119 -1.57 -18.91 -38.04
N GLN A 120 -2.60 -18.27 -37.46
CA GLN A 120 -3.57 -17.48 -38.22
C GLN A 120 -2.95 -16.13 -38.63
N PRO A 121 -3.24 -15.63 -39.85
CA PRO A 121 -2.83 -14.29 -40.25
C PRO A 121 -3.53 -13.25 -39.37
N VAL A 122 -2.77 -12.27 -38.88
CA VAL A 122 -3.26 -11.20 -38.00
C VAL A 122 -2.68 -9.86 -38.42
N LYS A 123 -3.47 -8.80 -38.24
CA LYS A 123 -3.00 -7.41 -38.29
C LYS A 123 -3.11 -6.80 -36.92
N VAL A 124 -2.01 -6.25 -36.41
CA VAL A 124 -1.87 -5.87 -35.02
C VAL A 124 -1.39 -4.43 -34.88
N ILE A 125 -1.94 -3.71 -33.89
CA ILE A 125 -1.55 -2.35 -33.52
C ILE A 125 -0.73 -2.36 -32.24
N LEU A 126 0.42 -1.69 -32.27
CA LEU A 126 1.32 -1.48 -31.14
C LEU A 126 2.20 -0.24 -31.37
N ALA A 127 2.87 0.25 -30.33
CA ALA A 127 3.78 1.39 -30.45
C ALA A 127 4.99 1.05 -31.33
N ARG A 128 5.39 2.00 -32.19
CA ARG A 128 6.50 1.83 -33.15
C ARG A 128 7.79 1.35 -32.49
N ASN A 129 8.13 1.96 -31.35
CA ASN A 129 9.36 1.69 -30.61
C ASN A 129 9.39 0.27 -30.01
N LEU A 130 8.21 -0.35 -29.83
CA LEU A 130 8.07 -1.66 -29.19
C LEU A 130 7.89 -2.81 -30.19
N VAL A 131 7.91 -2.52 -31.50
CA VAL A 131 7.87 -3.55 -32.56
C VAL A 131 9.00 -4.56 -32.38
N ASN A 132 10.25 -4.09 -32.27
CA ASN A 132 11.41 -5.00 -32.15
C ASN A 132 11.37 -5.82 -30.85
N TYR A 133 10.77 -5.28 -29.79
CA TYR A 133 10.60 -5.98 -28.52
C TYR A 133 9.53 -7.09 -28.61
N GLN A 134 8.41 -6.80 -29.25
CA GLN A 134 7.30 -7.75 -29.39
C GLN A 134 7.54 -8.79 -30.48
N PHE A 135 8.15 -8.39 -31.59
CA PHE A 135 8.52 -9.22 -32.73
C PHE A 135 9.97 -9.75 -32.60
N THR A 136 10.39 -10.07 -31.38
CA THR A 136 11.70 -10.68 -31.15
C THR A 136 11.66 -12.21 -31.32
N GLY A 137 12.83 -12.82 -31.46
CA GLY A 137 12.98 -14.28 -31.46
C GLY A 137 12.46 -14.94 -32.74
N LYS A 138 11.17 -15.30 -32.79
CA LYS A 138 10.57 -16.05 -33.91
C LYS A 138 10.28 -15.18 -35.13
N PHE A 139 10.20 -13.86 -34.97
CA PHE A 139 9.78 -12.98 -36.04
C PHE A 139 10.96 -12.41 -36.85
N PHE A 140 10.70 -12.04 -38.11
CA PHE A 140 11.63 -11.30 -38.96
C PHE A 140 10.86 -10.38 -39.91
N GLU A 141 11.43 -9.21 -40.19
CA GLU A 141 10.77 -8.21 -41.05
C GLU A 141 10.93 -8.56 -42.53
N VAL A 142 9.86 -8.37 -43.31
CA VAL A 142 9.85 -8.54 -44.77
C VAL A 142 9.32 -7.29 -45.46
N SER A 143 9.75 -7.07 -46.69
CA SER A 143 9.37 -5.88 -47.47
C SER A 143 8.24 -6.13 -48.48
N SER A 144 8.07 -7.37 -48.94
CA SER A 144 7.10 -7.74 -49.97
C SER A 144 5.93 -8.58 -49.44
N ASP A 145 4.74 -8.38 -50.01
CA ASP A 145 3.54 -9.17 -49.66
C ASP A 145 3.70 -10.64 -50.05
N SER A 146 4.50 -10.91 -51.08
CA SER A 146 4.86 -12.27 -51.51
C SER A 146 5.66 -13.02 -50.45
N GLU A 147 6.64 -12.38 -49.81
CA GLU A 147 7.43 -12.98 -48.72
C GLU A 147 6.56 -13.25 -47.50
N LEU A 148 5.66 -12.32 -47.17
CA LEU A 148 4.74 -12.47 -46.05
C LEU A 148 3.80 -13.67 -46.27
N ARG A 149 3.19 -13.78 -47.45
CA ARG A 149 2.22 -14.84 -47.79
C ARG A 149 2.84 -16.21 -48.05
N ALA A 150 4.16 -16.29 -48.22
CA ALA A 150 4.88 -17.55 -48.38
C ALA A 150 4.96 -18.36 -47.07
N TYR A 151 4.64 -17.74 -45.93
CA TYR A 151 4.68 -18.40 -44.63
C TYR A 151 3.70 -19.58 -44.51
N THR A 152 4.17 -20.65 -43.89
CA THR A 152 3.41 -21.83 -43.52
C THR A 152 3.61 -22.15 -42.05
N ALA A 153 2.65 -22.85 -41.42
CA ALA A 153 2.75 -23.24 -40.01
C ALA A 153 3.97 -24.13 -39.68
N SER A 154 4.58 -24.78 -40.68
CA SER A 154 5.83 -25.54 -40.54
C SER A 154 7.09 -24.68 -40.45
N ASP A 155 7.02 -23.40 -40.81
CA ASP A 155 8.18 -22.52 -40.81
C ASP A 155 8.59 -22.13 -39.38
N LYS A 156 9.90 -22.15 -39.13
CA LYS A 156 10.47 -21.81 -37.82
C LYS A 156 10.42 -20.31 -37.49
N LYS A 157 10.30 -19.48 -38.52
CA LYS A 157 10.37 -18.03 -38.44
C LYS A 157 9.11 -17.42 -39.06
N ILE A 158 8.55 -16.43 -38.39
CA ILE A 158 7.28 -15.79 -38.76
C ILE A 158 7.59 -14.41 -39.39
N PRO A 159 7.23 -14.18 -40.66
CA PRO A 159 7.44 -12.88 -41.27
C PRO A 159 6.46 -11.84 -40.70
N TYR A 160 6.89 -10.58 -40.65
CA TYR A 160 6.00 -9.45 -40.39
C TYR A 160 6.33 -8.28 -41.30
N LYS A 161 5.32 -7.45 -41.57
CA LYS A 161 5.46 -6.25 -42.39
C LYS A 161 4.71 -5.08 -41.75
N ILE A 162 5.37 -3.93 -41.64
CA ILE A 162 4.72 -2.69 -41.21
C ILE A 162 3.93 -2.12 -42.39
N LEU A 163 2.63 -1.92 -42.19
CA LEU A 163 1.71 -1.42 -43.21
C LEU A 163 1.51 0.10 -43.14
N LYS A 164 1.36 0.63 -41.92
CA LYS A 164 1.03 2.05 -41.67
C LYS A 164 1.63 2.51 -40.35
N GLU A 165 1.90 3.81 -40.26
CA GLU A 165 2.27 4.51 -39.02
C GLU A 165 1.29 5.66 -38.77
N PHE A 166 0.96 5.93 -37.51
CA PHE A 166 -0.02 6.94 -37.08
C PHE A 166 0.20 7.34 -35.62
N LYS A 167 -0.47 8.41 -35.15
CA LYS A 167 -0.35 8.87 -33.76
C LYS A 167 -1.41 8.23 -32.86
N GLY A 168 -1.13 8.11 -31.56
CA GLY A 168 -2.07 7.55 -30.60
C GLY A 168 -3.41 8.29 -30.54
N LYS A 169 -3.40 9.61 -30.74
CA LYS A 169 -4.63 10.42 -30.84
C LYS A 169 -5.58 9.93 -31.94
N ASP A 170 -5.05 9.30 -33.00
CA ASP A 170 -5.82 8.81 -34.15
C ASP A 170 -6.51 7.47 -33.84
N LEU A 171 -6.14 6.82 -32.72
CA LEU A 171 -6.74 5.56 -32.24
C LEU A 171 -7.87 5.78 -31.22
N VAL A 172 -7.95 6.96 -30.61
CA VAL A 172 -8.91 7.25 -29.55
C VAL A 172 -10.34 7.12 -30.09
N GLY A 173 -11.18 6.38 -29.37
CA GLY A 173 -12.58 6.13 -29.75
C GLY A 173 -12.79 4.84 -30.54
N ILE A 174 -11.74 4.18 -31.04
CA ILE A 174 -11.87 2.84 -31.66
C ILE A 174 -12.50 1.89 -30.63
N ARG A 175 -13.54 1.17 -31.05
CA ARG A 175 -14.17 0.13 -30.22
C ARG A 175 -13.64 -1.25 -30.57
N TYR A 176 -13.67 -2.13 -29.58
CA TYR A 176 -13.20 -3.51 -29.69
C TYR A 176 -14.20 -4.49 -29.09
N GLU A 177 -14.08 -5.76 -29.47
CA GLU A 177 -14.82 -6.88 -28.89
C GLU A 177 -14.23 -7.22 -27.51
N GLN A 178 -15.09 -7.48 -26.54
CA GLN A 178 -14.66 -7.88 -25.21
C GLN A 178 -13.78 -9.13 -25.28
N LEU A 179 -12.62 -9.09 -24.61
CA LEU A 179 -11.62 -10.17 -24.68
C LEU A 179 -12.14 -11.48 -24.04
N LEU A 180 -12.74 -11.36 -22.85
CA LEU A 180 -13.32 -12.44 -22.06
C LEU A 180 -14.76 -12.05 -21.71
N ASP A 181 -15.73 -12.69 -22.35
CA ASP A 181 -17.16 -12.40 -22.21
C ASP A 181 -17.75 -13.09 -20.97
N TYR A 182 -17.24 -12.69 -19.80
CA TYR A 182 -17.64 -13.26 -18.50
C TYR A 182 -18.68 -12.41 -17.78
N ALA A 183 -18.62 -11.09 -17.95
CA ALA A 183 -19.54 -10.12 -17.35
C ALA A 183 -19.49 -8.80 -18.12
N LEU A 184 -20.55 -8.00 -18.00
CA LEU A 184 -20.58 -6.62 -18.46
C LEU A 184 -20.63 -5.67 -17.25
N PRO A 185 -20.11 -4.43 -17.39
CA PRO A 185 -20.33 -3.39 -16.40
C PRO A 185 -21.83 -3.21 -16.14
N TYR A 186 -22.22 -3.15 -14.86
CA TYR A 186 -23.61 -2.94 -14.49
C TYR A 186 -24.15 -1.60 -15.00
N GLU A 187 -23.34 -0.54 -14.89
CA GLU A 187 -23.70 0.80 -15.31
C GLU A 187 -23.09 1.16 -16.67
N ASN A 188 -23.90 1.73 -17.55
CA ASN A 188 -23.50 2.27 -18.86
C ASN A 188 -22.56 1.35 -19.70
N PRO A 189 -22.84 0.05 -19.84
CA PRO A 189 -21.95 -0.90 -20.55
C PRO A 189 -21.69 -0.49 -22.01
N GLU A 190 -22.58 0.28 -22.63
CA GLU A 190 -22.41 0.84 -23.96
C GLU A 190 -21.24 1.83 -24.08
N ASN A 191 -20.72 2.37 -22.97
CA ASN A 191 -19.55 3.25 -22.96
C ASN A 191 -18.22 2.51 -22.81
N ALA A 192 -18.25 1.21 -22.51
CA ALA A 192 -17.07 0.35 -22.37
C ALA A 192 -16.48 -0.10 -23.73
N PHE A 193 -15.37 -0.85 -23.63
CA PHE A 193 -14.66 -1.53 -24.71
C PHE A 193 -14.24 -0.61 -25.85
N ARG A 194 -13.56 0.48 -25.48
CA ARG A 194 -13.02 1.46 -26.43
C ARG A 194 -11.65 1.97 -26.02
N VAL A 195 -10.93 2.54 -26.99
CA VAL A 195 -9.63 3.17 -26.80
C VAL A 195 -9.82 4.58 -26.22
N ILE A 196 -9.05 4.91 -25.20
CA ILE A 196 -9.00 6.22 -24.53
C ILE A 196 -7.57 6.77 -24.52
N ALA A 197 -7.42 8.08 -24.32
CA ALA A 197 -6.12 8.71 -24.17
C ALA A 197 -5.60 8.54 -22.73
N GLY A 198 -4.32 8.19 -22.55
CA GLY A 198 -3.64 8.13 -21.26
C GLY A 198 -2.22 8.68 -21.37
N ASP A 199 -1.94 9.79 -20.69
CA ASP A 199 -0.64 10.47 -20.78
C ASP A 199 0.49 9.75 -20.02
N TYR A 200 0.14 8.81 -19.12
CA TYR A 200 1.09 7.99 -18.36
C TYR A 200 1.64 6.80 -19.16
N VAL A 201 1.11 6.53 -20.36
CA VAL A 201 1.56 5.43 -21.20
C VAL A 201 2.99 5.69 -21.67
N THR A 202 3.88 4.71 -21.49
CA THR A 202 5.28 4.77 -21.91
C THR A 202 5.57 3.79 -23.05
N THR A 203 6.77 3.90 -23.63
CA THR A 203 7.28 2.94 -24.62
C THR A 203 8.54 2.23 -24.12
N GLU A 204 8.72 2.13 -22.80
CA GLU A 204 9.89 1.45 -22.21
C GLU A 204 9.69 -0.08 -22.25
N ASP A 205 8.48 -0.55 -21.92
CA ASP A 205 8.11 -1.96 -21.88
C ASP A 205 6.70 -2.20 -22.47
N GLY A 206 6.33 -3.48 -22.63
CA GLY A 206 5.00 -3.88 -23.10
C GLY A 206 4.76 -3.57 -24.58
N THR A 207 3.59 -3.03 -24.91
CA THR A 207 3.18 -2.72 -26.30
C THR A 207 2.96 -1.23 -26.56
N GLY A 208 3.09 -0.39 -25.53
CA GLY A 208 2.69 1.02 -25.57
C GLY A 208 1.17 1.21 -25.61
N ILE A 209 0.42 0.17 -25.26
CA ILE A 209 -1.04 0.19 -25.09
C ILE A 209 -1.34 -0.56 -23.80
N VAL A 210 -2.09 0.08 -22.91
CA VAL A 210 -2.36 -0.43 -21.57
C VAL A 210 -3.79 -0.94 -21.51
N HIS A 211 -4.01 -2.15 -21.00
CA HIS A 211 -5.36 -2.62 -20.69
C HIS A 211 -5.84 -1.91 -19.43
N ILE A 212 -7.09 -1.43 -19.45
CA ILE A 212 -7.66 -0.64 -18.36
C ILE A 212 -8.72 -1.48 -17.64
N ALA A 213 -8.48 -1.74 -16.36
CA ALA A 213 -9.44 -2.33 -15.41
C ALA A 213 -9.64 -1.34 -14.26
N PRO A 214 -10.59 -0.39 -14.38
CA PRO A 214 -10.80 0.68 -13.39
C PRO A 214 -11.05 0.17 -11.97
N THR A 215 -11.52 -1.07 -11.85
CA THR A 215 -11.78 -1.75 -10.59
C THR A 215 -10.50 -2.11 -9.83
N PHE A 216 -9.34 -2.31 -10.49
CA PHE A 216 -8.13 -2.86 -9.87
C PHE A 216 -6.86 -2.04 -10.10
N GLY A 217 -6.97 -0.81 -10.63
CA GLY A 217 -5.85 0.11 -10.81
C GLY A 217 -6.24 1.55 -10.50
N ALA A 218 -5.43 2.26 -9.72
CA ALA A 218 -5.71 3.66 -9.39
C ALA A 218 -5.57 4.58 -10.61
N ASP A 219 -4.51 4.40 -11.40
CA ASP A 219 -4.30 5.13 -12.66
C ASP A 219 -5.37 4.76 -13.69
N ASP A 220 -5.75 3.47 -13.74
CA ASP A 220 -6.85 2.96 -14.57
C ASP A 220 -8.17 3.65 -14.23
N ALA A 221 -8.51 3.74 -12.94
CA ALA A 221 -9.71 4.43 -12.47
C ALA A 221 -9.68 5.92 -12.82
N LEU A 222 -8.52 6.56 -12.67
CA LEU A 222 -8.34 7.97 -12.98
C LEU A 222 -8.57 8.25 -14.47
N VAL A 223 -7.90 7.51 -15.36
CA VAL A 223 -8.01 7.71 -16.81
C VAL A 223 -9.40 7.32 -17.34
N ALA A 224 -10.01 6.28 -16.77
CA ALA A 224 -11.39 5.88 -17.06
C ALA A 224 -12.40 6.99 -16.74
N LYS A 225 -12.23 7.64 -15.58
CA LYS A 225 -13.06 8.77 -15.14
C LYS A 225 -12.86 10.04 -15.97
N GLN A 226 -11.63 10.27 -16.46
CA GLN A 226 -11.32 11.42 -17.32
C GLN A 226 -11.83 11.26 -18.76
N ALA A 227 -12.06 10.02 -19.20
CA ALA A 227 -12.57 9.74 -20.53
C ALA A 227 -13.99 10.31 -20.72
N LYS A 228 -14.32 10.69 -21.96
CA LYS A 228 -15.66 11.19 -22.32
C LYS A 228 -16.24 10.38 -23.47
N PRO A 229 -17.43 9.77 -23.33
CA PRO A 229 -18.14 9.48 -22.06
C PRO A 229 -17.27 8.69 -21.05
N GLU A 230 -17.57 8.75 -19.76
CA GLU A 230 -16.82 8.02 -18.74
C GLU A 230 -16.79 6.51 -19.04
N ILE A 231 -15.63 5.86 -18.79
CA ILE A 231 -15.53 4.40 -18.90
C ILE A 231 -16.05 3.78 -17.60
N PRO A 232 -17.07 2.92 -17.65
CA PRO A 232 -17.59 2.31 -16.44
C PRO A 232 -16.58 1.29 -15.85
N PRO A 233 -16.50 1.18 -14.51
CA PRO A 233 -15.77 0.09 -13.86
C PRO A 233 -16.50 -1.25 -14.06
N MET A 234 -15.74 -2.36 -14.05
CA MET A 234 -16.35 -3.70 -14.08
C MET A 234 -16.87 -4.06 -12.68
N LEU A 235 -18.12 -3.66 -12.40
CA LEU A 235 -18.87 -4.02 -11.21
C LEU A 235 -20.12 -4.81 -11.62
N VAL A 236 -20.49 -5.79 -10.81
CA VAL A 236 -21.67 -6.66 -10.97
C VAL A 236 -22.48 -6.66 -9.68
N GLN A 237 -23.75 -7.06 -9.76
CA GLN A 237 -24.56 -7.22 -8.55
C GLN A 237 -24.25 -8.53 -7.83
N ASP A 238 -24.10 -8.47 -6.50
CA ASP A 238 -24.10 -9.65 -5.65
C ASP A 238 -25.53 -10.15 -5.35
N GLU A 239 -25.63 -11.23 -4.57
CA GLU A 239 -26.91 -11.84 -4.14
C GLU A 239 -27.82 -10.86 -3.37
N ASN A 240 -27.27 -9.77 -2.83
CA ASN A 240 -27.98 -8.74 -2.08
C ASN A 240 -28.26 -7.48 -2.92
N GLY A 241 -27.91 -7.48 -4.21
CA GLY A 241 -28.08 -6.36 -5.13
C GLY A 241 -27.01 -5.26 -5.01
N ASN A 242 -25.94 -5.46 -4.23
CA ASN A 242 -24.85 -4.50 -4.11
C ASN A 242 -23.90 -4.60 -5.30
N LEU A 243 -23.39 -3.45 -5.77
CA LEU A 243 -22.36 -3.42 -6.81
C LEU A 243 -21.00 -3.81 -6.23
N VAL A 244 -20.43 -4.90 -6.74
CA VAL A 244 -19.18 -5.49 -6.26
C VAL A 244 -18.23 -5.82 -7.43
N PRO A 245 -16.91 -5.87 -7.17
CA PRO A 245 -15.94 -6.36 -8.15
C PRO A 245 -16.14 -7.83 -8.51
N LEU A 246 -15.53 -8.25 -9.63
CA LEU A 246 -15.46 -9.65 -10.07
C LEU A 246 -14.62 -10.55 -9.15
N VAL A 247 -13.86 -9.96 -8.23
CA VAL A 247 -13.02 -10.63 -7.24
C VAL A 247 -13.54 -10.24 -5.86
N ASP A 248 -13.74 -11.20 -4.96
CA ASP A 248 -14.20 -10.96 -3.60
C ASP A 248 -13.07 -10.41 -2.69
N LEU A 249 -13.43 -10.01 -1.47
CA LEU A 249 -12.48 -9.54 -0.46
C LEU A 249 -11.52 -10.63 0.04
N GLN A 250 -11.68 -11.90 -0.36
CA GLN A 250 -10.72 -12.96 -0.07
C GLN A 250 -9.75 -13.16 -1.25
N GLY A 251 -9.90 -12.42 -2.34
CA GLY A 251 -9.05 -12.56 -3.53
C GLY A 251 -9.47 -13.72 -4.41
N ARG A 252 -10.74 -14.14 -4.37
CA ARG A 252 -11.31 -15.16 -5.25
C ARG A 252 -12.23 -14.55 -6.28
N PHE A 253 -12.23 -15.10 -7.49
CA PHE A 253 -13.27 -14.78 -8.44
C PHE A 253 -14.65 -15.14 -7.88
N ARG A 254 -15.62 -14.26 -8.12
CA ARG A 254 -17.04 -14.48 -7.81
C ARG A 254 -17.50 -15.82 -8.38
N LYS A 255 -18.26 -16.61 -7.60
CA LYS A 255 -18.65 -18.00 -7.94
C LYS A 255 -19.49 -18.08 -9.21
N GLU A 256 -20.16 -16.99 -9.53
CA GLU A 256 -21.05 -16.81 -10.66
C GLU A 256 -20.28 -16.70 -11.99
N LEU A 257 -18.96 -16.46 -11.95
CA LEU A 257 -18.16 -16.33 -13.16
C LEU A 257 -17.91 -17.69 -13.82
N PRO A 258 -18.08 -17.78 -15.16
CA PRO A 258 -17.83 -19.02 -15.88
C PRO A 258 -16.35 -19.40 -15.82
N GLU A 259 -16.07 -20.70 -15.76
CA GLU A 259 -14.73 -21.32 -15.81
C GLU A 259 -13.78 -21.03 -14.61
N ILE A 260 -13.75 -19.80 -14.11
CA ILE A 260 -12.81 -19.34 -13.08
C ILE A 260 -13.46 -19.03 -11.73
N GLY A 261 -14.80 -19.08 -11.63
CA GLY A 261 -15.53 -18.77 -10.41
C GLY A 261 -15.05 -19.57 -9.20
N GLY A 262 -14.84 -18.89 -8.07
CA GLY A 262 -14.36 -19.46 -6.81
C GLY A 262 -12.85 -19.68 -6.71
N LYS A 263 -12.08 -19.56 -7.80
CA LYS A 263 -10.62 -19.71 -7.78
C LYS A 263 -9.94 -18.45 -7.25
N TYR A 264 -8.81 -18.58 -6.55
CA TYR A 264 -8.02 -17.42 -6.13
C TYR A 264 -7.26 -16.81 -7.31
N VAL A 265 -7.15 -15.48 -7.32
CA VAL A 265 -6.40 -14.74 -8.36
C VAL A 265 -4.89 -14.99 -8.27
N LYS A 266 -4.39 -15.35 -7.09
CA LYS A 266 -3.00 -15.70 -6.82
C LYS A 266 -2.94 -17.00 -6.00
N ASN A 267 -2.02 -17.90 -6.36
CA ASN A 267 -1.92 -19.21 -5.71
C ASN A 267 -1.49 -19.10 -4.24
N GLU A 268 -0.80 -18.02 -3.88
CA GLU A 268 -0.31 -17.74 -2.54
C GLU A 268 -1.41 -17.58 -1.49
N TYR A 269 -2.67 -17.43 -1.91
CA TYR A 269 -3.83 -17.33 -1.04
C TYR A 269 -4.45 -18.68 -0.64
N TYR A 270 -4.13 -19.76 -1.36
CA TYR A 270 -4.49 -21.11 -0.94
C TYR A 270 -3.74 -21.52 0.33
N GLU A 271 -4.33 -22.43 1.10
CA GLU A 271 -3.62 -23.09 2.20
C GLU A 271 -2.55 -24.05 1.66
N ASP A 272 -1.59 -24.40 2.50
CA ASP A 272 -0.46 -25.24 2.11
C ASP A 272 -0.94 -26.61 1.61
N GLY A 273 -0.59 -26.94 0.36
CA GLY A 273 -0.98 -28.18 -0.31
C GLY A 273 -2.32 -28.14 -1.06
N GLU A 274 -3.08 -27.04 -0.98
CA GLU A 274 -4.37 -26.90 -1.67
C GLU A 274 -4.28 -26.12 -2.99
N ALA A 275 -3.15 -25.48 -3.27
CA ALA A 275 -2.96 -24.70 -4.49
C ALA A 275 -3.06 -25.59 -5.75
N PRO A 276 -3.77 -25.17 -6.80
CA PRO A 276 -3.84 -25.90 -8.05
C PRO A 276 -2.49 -25.93 -8.76
N GLU A 277 -2.24 -26.97 -9.56
CA GLU A 277 -1.01 -27.12 -10.35
C GLU A 277 -0.76 -25.92 -11.28
N ARG A 278 -1.84 -25.36 -11.85
CA ARG A 278 -1.82 -24.17 -12.68
C ARG A 278 -2.57 -23.05 -11.98
N SER A 279 -1.97 -21.87 -11.90
CA SER A 279 -2.67 -20.67 -11.43
C SER A 279 -3.72 -20.22 -12.46
N VAL A 280 -4.71 -19.43 -12.02
CA VAL A 280 -5.70 -18.83 -12.93
C VAL A 280 -5.04 -17.98 -14.00
N ASP A 281 -3.95 -17.26 -13.67
CA ASP A 281 -3.16 -16.52 -14.66
C ASP A 281 -2.68 -17.45 -15.80
N VAL A 282 -2.20 -18.66 -15.48
CA VAL A 282 -1.76 -19.64 -16.49
C VAL A 282 -2.94 -20.19 -17.29
N GLU A 283 -4.05 -20.51 -16.64
CA GLU A 283 -5.27 -21.00 -17.31
C GLU A 283 -5.81 -19.99 -18.31
N LEU A 284 -5.94 -18.71 -17.91
CA LEU A 284 -6.39 -17.63 -18.77
C LEU A 284 -5.46 -17.47 -19.97
N VAL A 285 -4.15 -17.52 -19.77
CA VAL A 285 -3.18 -17.41 -20.86
C VAL A 285 -3.25 -18.58 -21.83
N ILE A 286 -3.48 -19.81 -21.35
CA ILE A 286 -3.69 -20.97 -22.23
C ILE A 286 -4.94 -20.78 -23.08
N LYS A 287 -6.07 -20.40 -22.46
CA LYS A 287 -7.32 -20.11 -23.17
C LYS A 287 -7.12 -19.05 -24.26
N LEU A 288 -6.47 -17.94 -23.92
CA LEU A 288 -6.20 -16.87 -24.88
C LEU A 288 -5.29 -17.34 -26.04
N LYS A 289 -4.35 -18.26 -25.81
CA LYS A 289 -3.54 -18.84 -26.90
C LYS A 289 -4.38 -19.70 -27.84
N GLU A 290 -5.24 -20.55 -27.27
CA GLU A 290 -6.11 -21.45 -28.05
C GLU A 290 -7.14 -20.67 -28.87
N GLU A 291 -7.68 -19.58 -28.32
CA GLU A 291 -8.70 -18.73 -28.96
C GLU A 291 -8.12 -17.68 -29.94
N ASN A 292 -6.82 -17.73 -30.26
CA ASN A 292 -6.13 -16.69 -31.05
C ASN A 292 -6.22 -15.28 -30.43
N LYS A 293 -6.33 -15.16 -29.11
CA LYS A 293 -6.41 -13.90 -28.36
C LYS A 293 -5.12 -13.55 -27.61
N ALA A 294 -4.09 -14.38 -27.64
CA ALA A 294 -2.77 -14.08 -27.11
C ALA A 294 -1.75 -13.97 -28.25
N PHE A 295 -1.03 -12.85 -28.33
CA PHE A 295 0.05 -12.64 -29.30
C PHE A 295 1.38 -13.19 -28.81
N LYS A 296 1.69 -12.96 -27.52
CA LYS A 296 2.93 -13.37 -26.85
C LYS A 296 2.63 -13.65 -25.39
N ALA A 297 3.28 -14.64 -24.80
CA ALA A 297 3.15 -15.00 -23.40
C ALA A 297 4.48 -15.56 -22.89
N GLU A 298 4.96 -14.97 -21.80
CA GLU A 298 6.31 -15.20 -21.27
C GLU A 298 6.30 -15.15 -19.75
N LYS A 299 7.31 -15.77 -19.12
CA LYS A 299 7.61 -15.53 -17.71
C LYS A 299 8.39 -14.22 -17.59
N TYR A 300 7.97 -13.37 -16.66
CA TYR A 300 8.59 -12.07 -16.44
C TYR A 300 8.89 -11.90 -14.95
N VAL A 301 10.07 -11.39 -14.65
CA VAL A 301 10.50 -11.10 -13.28
C VAL A 301 10.31 -9.61 -13.04
N HIS A 302 9.52 -9.26 -12.03
CA HIS A 302 9.23 -7.88 -11.67
C HIS A 302 8.99 -7.72 -10.18
N SER A 303 9.10 -6.49 -9.70
CA SER A 303 8.86 -6.17 -8.30
C SER A 303 7.36 -6.05 -8.02
N TYR A 304 6.83 -6.85 -7.09
CA TYR A 304 5.42 -6.87 -6.73
C TYR A 304 5.20 -6.62 -5.23
N PRO A 305 4.16 -5.86 -4.83
CA PRO A 305 3.92 -5.55 -3.43
C PRO A 305 3.31 -6.74 -2.66
N HIS A 306 3.85 -6.97 -1.47
CA HIS A 306 3.37 -7.95 -0.51
C HIS A 306 3.02 -7.29 0.81
N CYS A 307 2.07 -7.88 1.53
CA CYS A 307 1.65 -7.40 2.83
C CYS A 307 2.80 -7.54 3.83
N TRP A 308 3.14 -6.44 4.50
CA TRP A 308 4.23 -6.36 5.49
C TRP A 308 4.07 -7.28 6.71
N ARG A 309 2.87 -7.83 6.91
CA ARG A 309 2.54 -8.75 8.02
C ARG A 309 2.38 -10.20 7.59
N THR A 310 1.71 -10.45 6.47
CA THR A 310 1.36 -11.81 6.04
C THR A 310 2.28 -12.36 4.96
N ASP A 311 3.16 -11.52 4.41
CA ASP A 311 4.04 -11.85 3.28
C ASP A 311 3.32 -12.29 2.00
N LYS A 312 1.98 -12.18 1.95
CA LYS A 312 1.17 -12.54 0.79
C LYS A 312 1.04 -11.36 -0.19
N PRO A 313 0.84 -11.63 -1.49
CA PRO A 313 0.62 -10.58 -2.49
C PRO A 313 -0.49 -9.61 -2.09
N VAL A 314 -0.33 -8.34 -2.47
CA VAL A 314 -1.35 -7.29 -2.31
C VAL A 314 -2.12 -7.13 -3.63
N LEU A 315 -3.41 -6.83 -3.52
CA LEU A 315 -4.23 -6.43 -4.66
C LEU A 315 -4.54 -4.93 -4.54
N TYR A 316 -4.61 -4.22 -5.65
CA TYR A 316 -5.27 -2.92 -5.69
C TYR A 316 -6.77 -3.17 -5.84
N TYR A 317 -7.57 -2.64 -4.92
CA TYR A 317 -8.97 -3.03 -4.77
C TYR A 317 -9.83 -1.82 -4.36
N PRO A 318 -11.08 -1.71 -4.82
CA PRO A 318 -11.92 -0.58 -4.48
C PRO A 318 -12.48 -0.75 -3.07
N LEU A 319 -12.16 0.19 -2.18
CA LEU A 319 -12.56 0.17 -0.78
C LEU A 319 -13.23 1.48 -0.40
N ASP A 320 -14.28 1.39 0.41
CA ASP A 320 -14.79 2.52 1.17
C ASP A 320 -13.90 2.68 2.41
N SER A 321 -13.24 3.83 2.55
CA SER A 321 -12.25 4.04 3.62
C SER A 321 -12.22 5.50 4.04
N TRP A 322 -11.82 5.72 5.30
CA TRP A 322 -11.49 7.03 5.81
C TRP A 322 -10.03 7.37 5.53
N PHE A 323 -9.80 8.61 5.11
CA PHE A 323 -8.51 9.13 4.72
C PHE A 323 -8.16 10.39 5.49
N ILE A 324 -6.86 10.56 5.74
CA ILE A 324 -6.29 11.83 6.17
C ILE A 324 -5.71 12.52 4.93
N LYS A 325 -6.16 13.75 4.67
CA LYS A 325 -5.77 14.57 3.53
C LYS A 325 -4.37 15.17 3.67
N VAL A 326 -3.37 14.29 3.74
CA VAL A 326 -1.94 14.65 3.87
C VAL A 326 -1.49 15.53 2.71
N THR A 327 -2.03 15.32 1.52
CA THR A 327 -1.70 16.10 0.32
C THR A 327 -1.93 17.60 0.49
N ALA A 328 -2.89 18.02 1.34
CA ALA A 328 -3.18 19.43 1.60
C ALA A 328 -2.05 20.16 2.36
N LEU A 329 -1.22 19.44 3.10
CA LEU A 329 -0.14 19.98 3.94
C LEU A 329 1.22 19.34 3.62
N ARG A 330 1.33 18.69 2.45
CA ARG A 330 2.51 17.95 2.02
C ARG A 330 3.76 18.82 1.92
N ASP A 331 3.64 19.96 1.25
CA ASP A 331 4.76 20.88 1.04
C ASP A 331 5.20 21.47 2.39
N ARG A 332 4.24 21.80 3.26
CA ARG A 332 4.51 22.27 4.62
C ARG A 332 5.24 21.21 5.46
N MET A 333 4.84 19.95 5.35
CA MET A 333 5.49 18.83 6.04
C MET A 333 6.93 18.65 5.57
N TYR A 334 7.18 18.82 4.27
CA TYR A 334 8.53 18.80 3.70
C TYR A 334 9.38 19.98 4.19
N GLU A 335 8.84 21.20 4.20
CA GLU A 335 9.53 22.39 4.73
C GLU A 335 9.94 22.22 6.19
N LEU A 336 9.01 21.76 7.03
CA LEU A 336 9.30 21.50 8.45
C LEU A 336 10.40 20.44 8.60
N ASN A 337 10.41 19.40 7.76
CA ASN A 337 11.46 18.38 7.76
C ASN A 337 12.86 18.96 7.48
N GLN A 338 12.99 20.04 6.68
CA GLN A 338 14.28 20.69 6.43
C GLN A 338 14.87 21.35 7.69
N THR A 339 14.06 21.58 8.72
CA THR A 339 14.51 22.18 9.99
C THR A 339 15.00 21.13 10.99
N ILE A 340 14.77 19.85 10.73
CA ILE A 340 15.13 18.74 11.60
C ILE A 340 16.60 18.35 11.37
N ASN A 341 17.36 18.17 12.46
CA ASN A 341 18.74 17.70 12.38
C ASN A 341 18.81 16.17 12.26
N TRP A 342 19.01 15.68 11.04
CA TRP A 342 19.10 14.26 10.75
C TRP A 342 20.54 13.72 10.74
N LYS A 343 20.71 12.53 11.32
CA LYS A 343 21.91 11.71 11.23
C LYS A 343 21.54 10.31 10.71
N PRO A 344 21.93 9.94 9.47
CA PRO A 344 22.68 10.72 8.50
C PRO A 344 21.77 11.71 7.76
N LYS A 345 22.35 12.82 7.29
CA LYS A 345 21.64 13.89 6.56
C LYS A 345 20.93 13.36 5.30
N SER A 346 21.57 12.43 4.59
CA SER A 346 21.03 11.79 3.38
C SER A 346 19.74 11.01 3.63
N THR A 347 19.52 10.46 4.83
CA THR A 347 18.26 9.79 5.16
C THR A 347 17.13 10.79 5.33
N GLY A 348 17.37 11.87 6.06
CA GLY A 348 16.35 12.90 6.34
C GLY A 348 15.96 13.73 5.13
N GLU A 349 16.94 14.27 4.42
CA GLU A 349 16.71 15.13 3.26
C GLU A 349 16.40 14.33 2.00
N GLY A 350 17.04 13.17 1.83
CA GLY A 350 16.86 12.29 0.69
C GLY A 350 15.70 11.31 0.88
N ARG A 351 15.94 10.19 1.56
CA ARG A 351 14.97 9.07 1.66
C ARG A 351 13.63 9.49 2.25
N PHE A 352 13.64 10.29 3.31
CA PHE A 352 12.44 10.77 3.99
C PHE A 352 11.87 12.01 3.29
N GLY A 353 12.70 13.02 3.00
CA GLY A 353 12.27 14.23 2.28
C GLY A 353 11.61 13.95 0.93
N ASN A 354 12.22 13.12 0.07
CA ASN A 354 11.64 12.76 -1.24
C ASN A 354 10.32 11.99 -1.10
N TRP A 355 10.14 11.24 0.00
CA TRP A 355 8.88 10.57 0.29
C TRP A 355 7.79 11.58 0.66
N LEU A 356 8.11 12.53 1.53
CA LEU A 356 7.16 13.58 1.91
C LEU A 356 6.67 14.35 0.67
N GLN A 357 7.55 14.73 -0.25
CA GLN A 357 7.15 15.44 -1.49
C GLN A 357 6.19 14.68 -2.39
N ASN A 358 6.14 13.35 -2.27
CA ASN A 358 5.27 12.48 -3.06
C ASN A 358 4.21 11.77 -2.18
N ALA A 359 3.99 12.26 -0.96
CA ALA A 359 3.04 11.65 -0.05
C ALA A 359 1.61 11.75 -0.61
N ASN A 360 0.92 10.62 -0.63
CA ASN A 360 -0.50 10.50 -0.93
C ASN A 360 -1.32 10.63 0.35
N ASP A 361 -2.63 10.81 0.19
CA ASP A 361 -3.55 10.81 1.32
C ASP A 361 -3.48 9.46 2.07
N TRP A 362 -3.50 9.54 3.40
CA TRP A 362 -3.24 8.40 4.26
C TRP A 362 -4.53 7.64 4.52
N ASN A 363 -4.64 6.42 3.99
CA ASN A 363 -5.71 5.49 4.34
C ASN A 363 -5.65 5.11 5.83
N LEU A 364 -6.58 5.64 6.62
CA LEU A 364 -6.68 5.46 8.06
C LEU A 364 -7.47 4.20 8.44
N SER A 365 -8.48 3.83 7.66
CA SER A 365 -9.42 2.75 7.99
C SER A 365 -8.75 1.37 8.00
N ARG A 366 -9.02 0.56 9.02
CA ARG A 366 -8.67 -0.86 9.10
C ARG A 366 -9.90 -1.67 9.48
N SER A 367 -10.31 -2.58 8.60
CA SER A 367 -11.43 -3.50 8.85
C SER A 367 -10.95 -4.68 9.69
N ARG A 368 -10.72 -4.43 10.98
CA ARG A 368 -10.10 -5.36 11.95
C ARG A 368 -10.86 -5.36 13.28
N TYR A 369 -10.38 -6.17 14.22
CA TYR A 369 -11.05 -6.41 15.52
C TYR A 369 -10.34 -5.80 16.73
N TRP A 370 -9.00 -5.65 16.68
CA TRP A 370 -8.20 -5.11 17.78
C TRP A 370 -7.44 -3.86 17.33
N GLY A 371 -7.64 -2.76 18.06
CA GLY A 371 -7.12 -1.43 17.74
C GLY A 371 -8.09 -0.33 18.21
N ILE A 372 -7.70 0.93 18.02
CA ILE A 372 -8.49 2.07 18.45
C ILE A 372 -9.65 2.29 17.46
N PRO A 373 -10.91 2.29 17.92
CA PRO A 373 -12.06 2.52 17.03
C PRO A 373 -12.05 3.94 16.45
N LEU A 374 -12.43 4.07 15.18
CA LEU A 374 -12.70 5.37 14.57
C LEU A 374 -13.93 6.01 15.24
N PRO A 375 -13.83 7.23 15.80
CA PRO A 375 -14.90 7.79 16.63
C PRO A 375 -15.95 8.57 15.84
N ILE A 376 -16.38 8.02 14.69
CA ILE A 376 -17.35 8.66 13.82
C ILE A 376 -18.64 7.85 13.84
N TRP A 377 -19.74 8.49 14.20
CA TRP A 377 -21.10 7.95 14.13
C TRP A 377 -21.81 8.53 12.92
N ARG A 378 -22.57 7.70 12.20
CA ARG A 378 -23.31 8.10 11.00
C ARG A 378 -24.70 7.50 10.98
N THR A 379 -25.63 8.21 10.34
CA THR A 379 -26.94 7.67 9.99
C THR A 379 -26.81 6.53 8.98
N GLU A 380 -27.83 5.68 8.86
CA GLU A 380 -27.84 4.55 7.92
C GLU A 380 -27.69 5.00 6.45
N ASP A 381 -28.22 6.17 6.11
CA ASP A 381 -28.07 6.80 4.79
C ASP A 381 -26.71 7.51 4.60
N GLY A 382 -25.90 7.64 5.65
CA GLY A 382 -24.60 8.32 5.64
C GLY A 382 -24.66 9.84 5.45
N LEU A 383 -25.83 10.46 5.48
CA LEU A 383 -26.00 11.90 5.21
C LEU A 383 -25.64 12.79 6.42
N GLU A 384 -25.80 12.28 7.63
CA GLU A 384 -25.44 12.97 8.86
C GLU A 384 -24.34 12.18 9.58
N GLU A 385 -23.36 12.90 10.12
CA GLU A 385 -22.23 12.32 10.83
C GLU A 385 -21.82 13.17 12.03
N LYS A 386 -21.29 12.52 13.07
CA LYS A 386 -20.74 13.14 14.27
C LYS A 386 -19.42 12.49 14.59
N ILE A 387 -18.38 13.29 14.82
CA ILE A 387 -17.11 12.82 15.37
C ILE A 387 -17.04 13.14 16.86
N ILE A 388 -16.64 12.16 17.66
CA ILE A 388 -16.50 12.28 19.10
C ILE A 388 -15.02 12.44 19.45
N GLY A 389 -14.68 13.47 20.20
CA GLY A 389 -13.32 13.81 20.59
C GLY A 389 -12.97 13.57 22.06
N SER A 390 -13.96 13.21 22.90
CA SER A 390 -13.75 12.93 24.33
C SER A 390 -14.77 11.95 24.91
N VAL A 391 -14.45 11.34 26.05
CA VAL A 391 -15.36 10.50 26.84
C VAL A 391 -16.51 11.33 27.42
N GLU A 392 -16.24 12.58 27.81
CA GLU A 392 -17.27 13.53 28.24
C GLU A 392 -18.30 13.78 27.12
N GLU A 393 -17.82 14.14 25.92
CA GLU A 393 -18.67 14.35 24.75
C GLU A 393 -19.47 13.08 24.39
N LEU A 394 -18.85 11.89 24.45
CA LEU A 394 -19.55 10.63 24.22
C LEU A 394 -20.67 10.41 25.24
N LYS A 395 -20.42 10.72 26.52
CA LYS A 395 -21.40 10.59 27.61
C LYS A 395 -22.59 11.51 27.38
N ASP A 396 -22.35 12.76 27.00
CA ASP A 396 -23.40 13.73 26.70
C ASP A 396 -24.27 13.30 25.50
N GLU A 397 -23.65 12.80 24.43
CA GLU A 397 -24.40 12.29 23.27
C GLU A 397 -25.22 11.03 23.60
N MET A 398 -24.72 10.16 24.49
CA MET A 398 -25.51 9.02 24.99
C MET A 398 -26.71 9.46 25.82
N ILE A 399 -26.58 10.49 26.65
CA ILE A 399 -27.71 11.05 27.42
C ILE A 399 -28.80 11.59 26.47
N LYS A 400 -28.40 12.25 25.37
CA LYS A 400 -29.33 12.69 24.33
C LYS A 400 -30.02 11.50 23.66
N ALA A 401 -29.29 10.44 23.33
CA ALA A 401 -29.84 9.23 22.73
C ALA A 401 -30.82 8.49 23.67
N VAL A 402 -30.54 8.44 24.98
CA VAL A 402 -31.46 7.90 26.00
C VAL A 402 -32.73 8.74 26.07
N SER A 403 -32.59 10.07 26.07
CA SER A 403 -33.74 10.99 26.09
C SER A 403 -34.61 10.86 24.83
N ALA A 404 -34.00 10.54 23.69
CA ALA A 404 -34.67 10.24 22.43
C ALA A 404 -35.25 8.80 22.36
N GLY A 405 -35.05 7.97 23.38
CA GLY A 405 -35.54 6.59 23.42
C GLY A 405 -34.75 5.60 22.55
N LEU A 406 -33.59 5.98 22.03
CA LEU A 406 -32.74 5.13 21.19
C LEU A 406 -31.81 4.22 22.00
N MET A 407 -31.53 4.58 23.25
CA MET A 407 -30.76 3.79 24.20
C MET A 407 -31.51 3.63 25.53
N LYS A 408 -31.28 2.52 26.23
CA LYS A 408 -31.89 2.29 27.55
C LYS A 408 -31.19 3.06 28.67
N ALA A 409 -29.87 3.18 28.58
CA ALA A 409 -29.03 3.86 29.56
C ALA A 409 -27.66 4.19 28.94
N ASP A 410 -26.98 5.16 29.54
CA ASP A 410 -25.56 5.45 29.33
C ASP A 410 -24.71 4.25 29.77
N VAL A 411 -23.85 3.74 28.87
CA VAL A 411 -22.98 2.58 29.15
C VAL A 411 -21.81 2.91 30.08
N PHE A 412 -21.48 4.19 30.25
CA PHE A 412 -20.43 4.70 31.13
C PHE A 412 -21.01 5.46 32.34
N ASN A 413 -22.18 5.03 32.83
CA ASN A 413 -22.86 5.69 33.96
C ASN A 413 -21.99 5.87 35.22
N ALA A 414 -21.05 4.95 35.48
CA ALA A 414 -20.15 4.96 36.62
C ALA A 414 -18.90 5.85 36.46
N PHE A 415 -18.65 6.34 35.25
CA PHE A 415 -17.60 7.32 34.94
C PHE A 415 -18.03 8.71 35.40
N VAL A 416 -17.16 9.37 36.16
CA VAL A 416 -17.36 10.74 36.67
C VAL A 416 -16.57 11.71 35.81
N VAL A 417 -17.26 12.61 35.12
CA VAL A 417 -16.63 13.66 34.29
C VAL A 417 -15.78 14.58 35.18
N GLY A 418 -14.58 14.92 34.70
CA GLY A 418 -13.61 15.76 35.43
C GLY A 418 -12.73 15.02 36.44
N ASP A 419 -13.04 13.77 36.80
CA ASP A 419 -12.14 12.92 37.60
C ASP A 419 -11.18 12.17 36.68
N MET A 420 -9.94 12.67 36.61
CA MET A 420 -8.89 12.09 35.77
C MET A 420 -8.11 10.96 36.45
N SER A 421 -8.56 10.42 37.59
CA SER A 421 -7.86 9.30 38.23
C SER A 421 -7.91 8.02 37.38
N GLU A 422 -6.86 7.19 37.47
CA GLU A 422 -6.84 5.88 36.79
C GLU A 422 -8.03 5.00 37.21
N ALA A 423 -8.42 5.03 38.49
CA ALA A 423 -9.57 4.28 38.99
C ALA A 423 -10.91 4.70 38.36
N ASN A 424 -11.04 5.96 37.94
CA ASN A 424 -12.22 6.42 37.22
C ASN A 424 -12.17 6.00 35.73
N TYR A 425 -11.01 6.14 35.09
CA TYR A 425 -10.82 5.76 33.69
C TYR A 425 -10.83 4.24 33.44
N ASP A 426 -10.47 3.42 34.43
CA ASP A 426 -10.60 1.96 34.35
C ASP A 426 -12.07 1.47 34.29
N LYS A 427 -13.05 2.37 34.50
CA LYS A 427 -14.49 2.09 34.32
C LYS A 427 -14.98 2.30 32.88
N VAL A 428 -14.13 2.86 32.00
CA VAL A 428 -14.45 3.15 30.60
C VAL A 428 -13.70 2.18 29.72
N ASP A 429 -14.37 1.64 28.71
CA ASP A 429 -13.73 0.81 27.68
C ASP A 429 -14.12 1.34 26.31
N LEU A 430 -13.14 1.94 25.62
CA LEU A 430 -13.32 2.51 24.29
C LEU A 430 -13.06 1.50 23.16
N HIS A 431 -12.86 0.21 23.46
CA HIS A 431 -12.64 -0.80 22.43
C HIS A 431 -13.93 -1.14 21.67
N LYS A 432 -13.73 -1.64 20.44
CA LYS A 432 -14.77 -1.92 19.44
C LYS A 432 -15.99 -2.68 20.00
N ASN A 433 -15.76 -3.74 20.78
CA ASN A 433 -16.81 -4.59 21.35
C ASN A 433 -17.73 -3.87 22.35
N VAL A 434 -17.32 -2.71 22.86
CA VAL A 434 -18.10 -1.85 23.73
C VAL A 434 -18.73 -0.72 22.93
N VAL A 435 -17.92 0.07 22.22
CA VAL A 435 -18.40 1.28 21.54
C VAL A 435 -19.31 1.02 20.35
N ASP A 436 -19.23 -0.15 19.70
CA ASP A 436 -20.14 -0.53 18.60
C ASP A 436 -21.60 -0.68 19.07
N LYS A 437 -21.84 -0.84 20.38
CA LYS A 437 -23.18 -0.95 20.96
C LYS A 437 -23.82 0.41 21.24
N ILE A 438 -23.04 1.48 21.16
CA ILE A 438 -23.49 2.85 21.47
C ILE A 438 -24.20 3.41 20.23
N ILE A 439 -25.47 3.80 20.41
CA ILE A 439 -26.29 4.45 19.38
C ILE A 439 -26.41 5.92 19.75
N LEU A 440 -26.03 6.82 18.85
CA LEU A 440 -26.21 8.25 19.04
C LEU A 440 -27.46 8.73 18.29
N VAL A 441 -27.86 9.97 18.54
CA VAL A 441 -28.98 10.63 17.86
C VAL A 441 -28.44 11.76 16.98
N SER A 442 -28.86 11.79 15.71
CA SER A 442 -28.52 12.88 14.78
C SER A 442 -29.28 14.15 15.12
N ASP A 443 -28.91 15.27 14.51
CA ASP A 443 -29.62 16.54 14.73
C ASP A 443 -31.05 16.48 14.16
N SER A 444 -31.27 15.65 13.14
CA SER A 444 -32.61 15.34 12.64
C SER A 444 -33.37 14.28 13.46
N GLY A 445 -32.81 13.78 14.57
CA GLY A 445 -33.43 12.76 15.41
C GLY A 445 -33.27 11.31 14.93
N LYS A 446 -32.45 11.04 13.91
CA LYS A 446 -32.23 9.68 13.39
C LYS A 446 -31.20 8.92 14.25
N PRO A 447 -31.29 7.58 14.33
CA PRO A 447 -30.25 6.78 14.98
C PRO A 447 -28.95 6.79 14.19
N MET A 448 -27.83 6.93 14.90
CA MET A 448 -26.50 6.89 14.33
C MET A 448 -25.71 5.73 14.92
N LYS A 449 -24.98 5.00 14.06
CA LYS A 449 -24.08 3.91 14.46
C LYS A 449 -22.65 4.31 14.16
N ARG A 450 -21.71 3.83 14.97
CA ARG A 450 -20.28 4.03 14.72
C ARG A 450 -19.88 3.38 13.40
N GLU A 451 -19.06 4.06 12.61
CA GLU A 451 -18.33 3.47 11.49
C GLU A 451 -17.57 2.24 11.98
N THR A 452 -17.67 1.10 11.30
CA THR A 452 -17.18 -0.17 11.88
C THR A 452 -15.66 -0.26 11.96
N ASP A 453 -14.95 0.56 11.18
CA ASP A 453 -13.50 0.55 11.05
C ASP A 453 -12.77 0.91 12.35
N LEU A 454 -11.57 0.36 12.47
CA LEU A 454 -10.53 0.80 13.40
C LEU A 454 -9.56 1.73 12.67
N ILE A 455 -8.71 2.42 13.42
CA ILE A 455 -7.64 3.20 12.83
C ILE A 455 -6.39 2.36 12.56
N ASP A 456 -5.55 2.85 11.65
CA ASP A 456 -4.19 2.39 11.43
C ASP A 456 -3.35 2.42 12.73
N GLY A 457 -2.67 1.32 13.04
CA GLY A 457 -1.79 1.23 14.22
C GLY A 457 -0.60 2.19 14.17
N TRP A 458 -0.24 2.71 12.99
CA TRP A 458 0.76 3.78 12.88
C TRP A 458 0.23 5.15 13.31
N PHE A 459 -1.09 5.38 13.26
CA PHE A 459 -1.71 6.58 13.83
C PHE A 459 -1.65 6.55 15.36
N ASP A 460 -1.92 5.38 15.94
CA ASP A 460 -1.75 5.12 17.38
C ASP A 460 -0.31 5.47 17.82
N SER A 461 0.71 4.84 17.23
CA SER A 461 2.10 5.11 17.61
C SER A 461 2.55 6.55 17.31
N GLY A 462 2.05 7.16 16.23
CA GLY A 462 2.33 8.57 15.90
C GLY A 462 1.66 9.57 16.85
N SER A 463 0.62 9.16 17.57
CA SER A 463 -0.09 9.98 18.57
C SER A 463 0.62 10.02 19.93
N MET A 464 1.62 9.15 20.12
CA MET A 464 2.38 8.97 21.36
C MET A 464 2.88 10.27 22.03
N PRO A 465 3.39 11.29 21.30
CA PRO A 465 3.89 12.51 21.94
C PRO A 465 2.86 13.23 22.80
N TYR A 466 1.56 13.07 22.49
CA TYR A 466 0.45 13.76 23.14
C TYR A 466 -0.35 12.77 24.01
N ALA A 467 -0.64 11.59 23.46
CA ALA A 467 -1.49 10.58 24.09
C ALA A 467 -0.89 9.96 25.35
N GLN A 468 0.44 9.91 25.45
CA GLN A 468 1.10 9.44 26.68
C GLN A 468 0.84 10.35 27.89
N TRP A 469 0.53 11.62 27.65
CA TRP A 469 0.27 12.65 28.66
C TRP A 469 -1.21 12.90 28.88
N HIS A 470 -2.08 12.16 28.17
CA HIS A 470 -3.51 12.38 28.14
C HIS A 470 -3.91 13.79 27.69
N TYR A 471 -3.12 14.38 26.77
CA TYR A 471 -3.36 15.70 26.21
C TYR A 471 -4.65 15.72 25.37
N PRO A 472 -5.50 16.76 25.42
CA PRO A 472 -5.36 17.99 26.21
C PRO A 472 -6.06 17.95 27.58
N PHE A 473 -6.55 16.78 28.00
CA PHE A 473 -7.37 16.60 29.20
C PHE A 473 -6.55 16.71 30.48
N GLU A 474 -5.30 16.22 30.45
CA GLU A 474 -4.31 16.37 31.52
C GLU A 474 -2.97 16.87 30.97
N ASN A 475 -2.13 17.41 31.85
CA ASN A 475 -0.73 17.76 31.58
C ASN A 475 -0.53 18.66 30.34
N LYS A 476 -1.50 19.54 30.07
CA LYS A 476 -1.55 20.36 28.85
C LYS A 476 -0.31 21.23 28.69
N GLU A 477 0.20 21.75 29.81
CA GLU A 477 1.41 22.56 29.90
C GLU A 477 2.64 21.86 29.31
N LEU A 478 2.73 20.53 29.38
CA LEU A 478 3.88 19.80 28.83
C LEU A 478 3.97 19.94 27.31
N ILE A 479 2.82 20.06 26.65
CA ILE A 479 2.74 20.19 25.19
C ILE A 479 2.67 21.67 24.79
N ASP A 480 1.76 22.43 25.40
CA ASP A 480 1.53 23.84 25.07
C ASP A 480 2.75 24.73 25.34
N GLN A 481 3.51 24.45 26.41
CA GLN A 481 4.73 25.19 26.77
C GLN A 481 6.00 24.56 26.21
N ARG A 482 5.87 23.55 25.35
CA ARG A 482 6.95 22.86 24.67
C ARG A 482 7.98 22.18 25.58
N MET A 483 7.53 21.60 26.70
CA MET A 483 8.40 20.89 27.63
C MET A 483 8.64 19.43 27.23
N ALA A 484 7.62 18.77 26.67
CA ALA A 484 7.67 17.36 26.23
C ALA A 484 7.49 17.21 24.70
N TYR A 485 7.17 18.29 23.99
CA TYR A 485 6.96 18.32 22.54
C TYR A 485 7.37 19.69 21.96
N PRO A 486 8.10 19.78 20.84
CA PRO A 486 8.74 18.69 20.08
C PRO A 486 9.86 18.02 20.86
N ALA A 487 10.04 16.71 20.67
CA ALA A 487 11.10 15.95 21.34
C ALA A 487 12.49 16.42 20.90
N ASP A 488 13.44 16.50 21.84
CA ASP A 488 14.80 16.91 21.49
C ASP A 488 15.53 15.85 20.65
N PHE A 489 15.27 14.56 20.88
CA PHE A 489 15.99 13.46 20.23
C PHE A 489 15.14 12.20 20.11
N ILE A 490 15.23 11.52 18.96
CA ILE A 490 14.76 10.15 18.75
C ILE A 490 15.80 9.33 17.97
N ALA A 491 15.82 8.00 18.18
CA ALA A 491 16.69 7.10 17.45
C ALA A 491 16.03 5.74 17.18
N GLU A 492 15.77 5.44 15.91
CA GLU A 492 15.15 4.18 15.49
C GLU A 492 15.75 3.71 14.15
N GLY A 493 15.43 2.49 13.73
CA GLY A 493 15.89 1.92 12.47
C GLY A 493 15.45 2.71 11.23
N VAL A 494 16.22 2.63 10.15
CA VAL A 494 15.96 3.31 8.86
C VAL A 494 14.61 2.95 8.22
N ASP A 495 14.04 1.79 8.58
CA ASP A 495 12.69 1.38 8.21
C ASP A 495 11.61 2.34 8.74
N GLN A 496 11.86 3.04 9.86
CA GLN A 496 10.91 4.01 10.42
C GLN A 496 10.71 5.26 9.57
N THR A 497 11.53 5.48 8.53
CA THR A 497 11.27 6.48 7.48
C THR A 497 9.99 6.25 6.69
N ARG A 498 9.36 5.07 6.83
CA ARG A 498 8.04 4.72 6.29
C ARG A 498 7.07 4.26 7.39
N GLY A 499 7.40 4.51 8.65
CA GLY A 499 6.61 4.11 9.81
C GLY A 499 6.54 5.26 10.81
N TRP A 500 7.12 5.06 11.99
CA TRP A 500 6.95 5.96 13.12
C TRP A 500 7.47 7.38 12.88
N PHE A 501 8.62 7.56 12.20
CA PHE A 501 9.12 8.91 11.87
C PHE A 501 8.08 9.67 11.01
N TYR A 502 7.51 8.98 10.02
CA TYR A 502 6.50 9.57 9.15
C TYR A 502 5.25 9.96 9.93
N THR A 503 4.69 9.06 10.75
CA THR A 503 3.41 9.34 11.41
C THR A 503 3.51 10.33 12.55
N LEU A 504 4.61 10.33 13.31
CA LEU A 504 4.92 11.40 14.27
C LEU A 504 4.92 12.77 13.58
N HIS A 505 5.69 12.90 12.50
CA HIS A 505 5.87 14.17 11.80
C HIS A 505 4.60 14.61 11.08
N ALA A 506 3.84 13.66 10.51
CA ALA A 506 2.57 13.93 9.86
C ALA A 506 1.52 14.45 10.86
N ILE A 507 1.28 13.74 11.97
CA ILE A 507 0.30 14.18 12.97
C ILE A 507 0.69 15.53 13.56
N SER A 508 1.97 15.71 13.88
CA SER A 508 2.54 16.97 14.37
C SER A 508 2.29 18.14 13.41
N THR A 509 2.54 17.93 12.11
CA THR A 509 2.32 18.96 11.08
C THR A 509 0.83 19.29 10.94
N LEU A 510 -0.02 18.26 10.83
CA LEU A 510 -1.44 18.43 10.56
C LEU A 510 -2.19 19.06 11.74
N VAL A 511 -1.83 18.71 12.98
CA VAL A 511 -2.53 19.20 14.18
C VAL A 511 -1.90 20.48 14.72
N PHE A 512 -0.57 20.59 14.74
CA PHE A 512 0.13 21.64 15.48
C PHE A 512 1.01 22.56 14.61
N ASP A 513 1.11 22.31 13.29
CA ASP A 513 2.02 23.01 12.38
C ASP A 513 3.47 23.08 12.89
N SER A 514 3.97 21.94 13.40
CA SER A 514 5.32 21.86 13.94
C SER A 514 6.01 20.54 13.61
N VAL A 515 7.33 20.49 13.84
CA VAL A 515 8.10 19.24 13.82
C VAL A 515 7.76 18.40 15.06
N ALA A 516 7.76 17.07 14.93
CA ALA A 516 7.56 16.20 16.09
C ALA A 516 8.82 16.04 16.96
N TYR A 517 9.99 16.24 16.33
CA TYR A 517 11.30 16.01 16.90
C TYR A 517 12.34 16.94 16.28
N LYS A 518 13.37 17.30 17.04
CA LYS A 518 14.43 18.23 16.63
C LYS A 518 15.65 17.52 16.07
N ASN A 519 16.03 16.39 16.66
CA ASN A 519 17.18 15.58 16.23
C ASN A 519 16.77 14.12 16.01
N VAL A 520 17.23 13.52 14.92
CA VAL A 520 16.95 12.11 14.60
C VAL A 520 18.24 11.38 14.27
N VAL A 521 18.45 10.23 14.91
CA VAL A 521 19.42 9.22 14.44
C VAL A 521 18.66 8.07 13.81
N SER A 522 18.80 7.94 12.49
CA SER A 522 18.27 6.80 11.75
C SER A 522 19.32 5.69 11.72
N ASN A 523 19.13 4.67 12.54
CA ASN A 523 20.07 3.57 12.67
C ASN A 523 20.04 2.63 11.45
N GLY A 524 21.18 2.01 11.14
CA GLY A 524 21.25 0.88 10.22
C GLY A 524 20.58 -0.37 10.80
N LEU A 525 20.49 -1.43 10.00
CA LEU A 525 19.94 -2.71 10.43
C LEU A 525 21.03 -3.58 11.07
N VAL A 526 20.66 -4.31 12.11
CA VAL A 526 21.50 -5.40 12.64
C VAL A 526 21.24 -6.65 11.79
N LEU A 527 22.29 -7.13 11.14
CA LEU A 527 22.31 -8.30 10.26
C LEU A 527 23.07 -9.43 10.94
N ASP A 528 22.92 -10.65 10.45
CA ASP A 528 23.79 -11.75 10.87
C ASP A 528 25.24 -11.54 10.39
N LYS A 529 26.16 -12.38 10.84
CA LYS A 529 27.59 -12.29 10.47
C LYS A 529 27.86 -12.36 8.96
N ASN A 530 26.95 -12.94 8.18
CA ASN A 530 27.05 -13.04 6.72
C ASN A 530 26.39 -11.86 6.00
N GLY A 531 25.75 -10.94 6.73
CA GLY A 531 25.01 -9.81 6.17
C GLY A 531 23.59 -10.14 5.74
N GLN A 532 23.01 -11.25 6.20
CA GLN A 532 21.59 -11.56 5.96
C GLN A 532 20.71 -10.97 7.07
N LYS A 533 19.46 -10.64 6.73
CA LYS A 533 18.48 -10.20 7.72
C LYS A 533 18.22 -11.34 8.71
N MET A 534 18.32 -11.05 9.99
CA MET A 534 18.01 -12.04 11.03
C MET A 534 16.52 -12.36 11.05
N SER A 535 16.18 -13.65 11.11
CA SER A 535 14.80 -14.09 11.29
C SER A 535 14.75 -15.43 12.04
N LYS A 536 13.72 -15.62 12.86
CA LYS A 536 13.48 -16.91 13.54
C LYS A 536 13.32 -18.06 12.54
N ARG A 537 12.71 -17.78 11.38
CA ARG A 537 12.49 -18.77 10.30
C ARG A 537 13.80 -19.30 9.71
N LEU A 538 14.79 -18.43 9.51
CA LEU A 538 16.11 -18.81 8.97
C LEU A 538 17.03 -19.41 10.04
N GLY A 539 16.65 -19.36 11.32
CA GLY A 539 17.49 -19.85 12.42
C GLY A 539 18.80 -19.08 12.60
N ASN A 540 18.92 -17.89 12.00
CA ASN A 540 20.12 -17.05 12.03
C ASN A 540 20.02 -15.89 13.03
N ALA A 541 18.97 -15.87 13.86
CA ALA A 541 18.79 -14.86 14.88
C ALA A 541 19.69 -15.13 16.10
N VAL A 542 20.35 -14.09 16.60
CA VAL A 542 21.09 -14.12 17.86
C VAL A 542 20.15 -13.73 19.00
N ASP A 543 20.13 -14.53 20.07
CA ASP A 543 19.35 -14.20 21.27
C ASP A 543 20.08 -13.13 22.10
N PRO A 544 19.48 -11.94 22.32
CA PRO A 544 20.13 -10.87 23.05
C PRO A 544 20.34 -11.21 24.54
N PHE A 545 19.46 -11.99 25.16
CA PHE A 545 19.55 -12.31 26.58
C PHE A 545 20.65 -13.33 26.85
N GLU A 546 20.71 -14.40 26.07
CA GLU A 546 21.79 -15.39 26.18
C GLU A 546 23.17 -14.74 25.93
N THR A 547 23.23 -13.81 24.97
CA THR A 547 24.44 -13.05 24.68
C THR A 547 24.83 -12.13 25.85
N MET A 548 23.86 -11.43 26.46
CA MET A 548 24.10 -10.57 27.63
C MET A 548 24.57 -11.37 28.84
N ASP A 549 23.99 -12.53 29.10
CA ASP A 549 24.37 -13.39 30.23
C ASP A 549 25.81 -13.92 30.07
N THR A 550 26.25 -14.16 28.83
CA THR A 550 27.57 -14.72 28.55
C THR A 550 28.68 -13.65 28.54
N TYR A 551 28.43 -12.49 27.91
CA TYR A 551 29.46 -11.49 27.62
C TYR A 551 29.33 -10.20 28.43
N GLY A 552 28.20 -10.00 29.11
CA GLY A 552 27.85 -8.75 29.78
C GLY A 552 27.29 -7.70 28.82
N SER A 553 26.41 -6.84 29.32
CA SER A 553 25.75 -5.80 28.53
C SER A 553 26.72 -4.78 27.93
N ASP A 554 27.81 -4.46 28.64
CA ASP A 554 28.74 -3.41 28.23
C ASP A 554 29.60 -3.81 27.05
N ALA A 555 30.01 -5.08 26.97
CA ALA A 555 30.74 -5.62 25.82
C ALA A 555 29.89 -5.53 24.55
N ILE A 556 28.61 -5.88 24.64
CA ILE A 556 27.66 -5.83 23.51
C ILE A 556 27.40 -4.38 23.09
N ARG A 557 27.11 -3.50 24.05
CA ARG A 557 26.88 -2.06 23.78
C ARG A 557 28.09 -1.43 23.09
N TRP A 558 29.29 -1.69 23.62
CA TRP A 558 30.52 -1.16 23.03
C TRP A 558 30.74 -1.72 21.63
N TYR A 559 30.57 -3.03 21.44
CA TYR A 559 30.67 -3.66 20.12
C TYR A 559 29.74 -3.01 19.09
N MET A 560 28.47 -2.80 19.44
CA MET A 560 27.50 -2.20 18.52
C MET A 560 27.88 -0.77 18.10
N ILE A 561 28.48 0.03 19.00
CA ILE A 561 28.81 1.43 18.75
C ILE A 561 30.21 1.59 18.12
N SER A 562 31.17 0.71 18.43
CA SER A 562 32.55 0.83 17.97
C SER A 562 32.80 0.16 16.61
N ASN A 563 31.99 -0.83 16.23
CA ASN A 563 32.23 -1.66 15.04
C ASN A 563 31.64 -1.07 13.75
N ALA A 564 30.58 -0.27 13.85
CA ALA A 564 29.97 0.43 12.73
C ALA A 564 29.45 1.80 13.19
N ASN A 565 29.37 2.79 12.29
CA ASN A 565 28.64 4.00 12.61
C ASN A 565 27.16 3.64 12.85
N PRO A 566 26.44 4.38 13.71
CA PRO A 566 25.05 4.04 14.06
C PRO A 566 24.11 3.87 12.86
N TRP A 567 24.35 4.58 11.77
CA TRP A 567 23.53 4.57 10.54
C TRP A 567 23.97 3.55 9.48
N ASP A 568 25.07 2.84 9.70
CA ASP A 568 25.53 1.76 8.84
C ASP A 568 24.96 0.43 9.32
N ASN A 569 24.75 -0.53 8.41
CA ASN A 569 24.33 -1.88 8.82
C ASN A 569 25.44 -2.57 9.61
N LEU A 570 25.10 -3.12 10.77
CA LEU A 570 26.02 -3.89 11.60
C LEU A 570 25.87 -5.37 11.28
N LYS A 571 26.95 -6.02 10.81
CA LYS A 571 27.02 -7.49 10.74
C LYS A 571 27.40 -8.01 12.11
N PHE A 572 26.42 -8.52 12.84
CA PHE A 572 26.61 -8.95 14.22
C PHE A 572 27.32 -10.30 14.27
N ASP A 573 28.50 -10.32 14.89
CA ASP A 573 29.30 -11.52 15.09
C ASP A 573 29.72 -11.65 16.56
N ILE A 574 29.45 -12.82 17.13
CA ILE A 574 29.69 -13.12 18.54
C ILE A 574 31.19 -13.10 18.88
N ASP A 575 32.04 -13.49 17.92
CA ASP A 575 33.48 -13.49 18.08
C ASP A 575 34.01 -12.06 18.25
N GLY A 576 33.36 -11.08 17.63
CA GLY A 576 33.68 -9.67 17.78
C GLY A 576 33.32 -9.12 19.16
N VAL A 577 32.23 -9.61 19.76
CA VAL A 577 31.85 -9.25 21.15
C VAL A 577 32.90 -9.80 22.14
N GLU A 578 33.35 -11.03 21.93
CA GLU A 578 34.41 -11.63 22.76
C GLU A 578 35.74 -10.86 22.64
N GLU A 579 36.08 -10.42 21.43
CA GLU A 579 37.27 -9.62 21.21
C GLU A 579 37.22 -8.28 21.96
N VAL A 580 36.08 -7.58 21.91
CA VAL A 580 35.86 -6.33 22.67
C VAL A 580 36.00 -6.57 24.17
N ARG A 581 35.39 -7.64 24.69
CA ARG A 581 35.46 -8.01 26.10
C ARG A 581 36.90 -8.25 26.55
N ARG A 582 37.65 -9.05 25.80
CA ARG A 582 39.04 -9.40 26.15
C ARG A 582 40.01 -8.24 25.99
N LYS A 583 39.92 -7.48 24.90
CA LYS A 583 40.89 -6.42 24.59
C LYS A 583 40.57 -5.14 25.34
N PHE A 584 39.40 -4.54 25.11
CA PHE A 584 39.10 -3.23 25.68
C PHE A 584 38.78 -3.34 27.17
N PHE A 585 37.75 -4.11 27.53
CA PHE A 585 37.34 -4.24 28.94
C PHE A 585 38.38 -4.98 29.79
N GLY A 586 39.02 -6.01 29.24
CA GLY A 586 40.13 -6.70 29.90
C GLY A 586 41.30 -5.76 30.21
N THR A 587 41.73 -4.94 29.26
CA THR A 587 42.78 -3.93 29.52
C THR A 587 42.32 -2.88 30.53
N LEU A 588 41.11 -2.34 30.39
CA LEU A 588 40.56 -1.35 31.31
C LEU A 588 40.53 -1.85 32.76
N TYR A 589 40.05 -3.09 32.96
CA TYR A 589 39.98 -3.71 34.28
C TYR A 589 41.37 -3.97 34.86
N ASN A 590 42.32 -4.42 34.04
CA ASN A 590 43.71 -4.62 34.47
C ASN A 590 44.38 -3.30 34.87
N THR A 591 44.18 -2.22 34.10
CA THR A 591 44.70 -0.88 34.42
C THR A 591 44.09 -0.36 35.73
N TYR A 592 42.78 -0.49 35.90
CA TYR A 592 42.12 -0.12 37.16
C TYR A 592 42.62 -0.95 38.35
N SER A 593 42.75 -2.27 38.17
CA SER A 593 43.22 -3.18 39.24
C SER A 593 44.65 -2.84 39.67
N PHE A 594 45.52 -2.51 38.70
CA PHE A 594 46.86 -2.01 38.98
C PHE A 594 46.80 -0.72 39.80
N PHE A 595 46.08 0.30 39.33
CA PHE A 595 45.95 1.57 40.05
C PHE A 595 45.42 1.37 41.47
N SER A 596 44.31 0.64 41.62
CA SER A 596 43.67 0.39 42.92
C SER A 596 44.60 -0.33 43.89
N LEU A 597 45.37 -1.33 43.43
CA LEU A 597 46.31 -2.06 44.28
C LEU A 597 47.39 -1.14 44.86
N TYR A 598 48.04 -0.34 44.01
CA TYR A 598 49.14 0.53 44.45
C TYR A 598 48.64 1.75 45.22
N ALA A 599 47.55 2.38 44.78
CA ALA A 599 46.95 3.51 45.51
C ALA A 599 46.54 3.12 46.94
N ASN A 600 45.99 1.91 47.13
CA ASN A 600 45.65 1.43 48.47
C ASN A 600 46.88 1.09 49.32
N LEU A 601 47.94 0.53 48.71
CA LEU A 601 49.19 0.23 49.41
C LEU A 601 49.90 1.50 49.88
N ASP A 602 49.93 2.53 49.03
CA ASP A 602 50.56 3.81 49.31
C ASP A 602 49.69 4.74 50.18
N LYS A 603 48.47 4.30 50.54
CA LYS A 603 47.44 5.10 51.21
C LYS A 603 47.21 6.44 50.51
N PHE A 604 47.16 6.40 49.18
CA PHE A 604 46.97 7.58 48.35
C PHE A 604 45.67 8.29 48.73
N THR A 605 45.80 9.42 49.42
CA THR A 605 44.74 10.40 49.64
C THR A 605 45.00 11.51 48.65
N TYR A 606 44.08 11.78 47.75
CA TYR A 606 44.17 12.85 46.73
C TYR A 606 44.17 14.23 47.42
N SER A 607 45.22 14.54 48.16
CA SER A 607 45.36 15.67 49.08
C SER A 607 46.50 16.63 48.68
N GLU A 608 46.85 16.64 47.40
CA GLU A 608 47.65 17.70 46.78
C GLU A 608 46.75 18.70 46.04
#